data_AF-A0A9D5AQG2-F1
#
_entry.id   AF-A0A9D5AQG2-F1
#
_cell.length_a   1.000
_cell.length_b   1.000
_cell.length_c   1.000
_cell.angle_alpha   90.00
_cell.angle_beta   90.00
_cell.angle_gamma   90.00
#
_symmetry.space_group_name_H-M   'P 1'
#
loop_
_entity.id
_entity.type
_entity.pdbx_description
1 polymer ?
#
loop_
_entity_poly.entity_id
_entity_poly.type
_entity_poly.pdbx_seq_one_letter_code
_entity_poly.pdbx_strand_id
1 'polypeptide(L)'
;MDQAVIKPTIDIIVCASMKNSDDSITKPSSCSQSPPFLTKIHAGYFFISLSFGAQALLWKSLSEHNNESQTLWHGFNLMPSVAYLLLWCLAVFIATILSFLYMLKCILHFHAVKDEFSHHIGVNYMYTPWISYLLMLQSSPSSIVPRTRYYEFLCLAFSFVIFLLDVKLFGQWFTTEKRFLSVVANPVNLVSVIGNLVAAQVATEIGWNEFAISMFSLGMVHYLVLFVTLYQRLTSNNQFPIVLRPAYFLYFAAPSMASLAWKSISGLQARTVQENYKKIKRYMVDLLIPFNIPWSSLC
;
A
#
# COMPACT_ATOMS: atom_id res chain seq x y z
N MET A 1 0.90 -48.06 -21.27
CA MET A 1 -0.54 -48.31 -21.42
C MET A 1 -0.98 -48.90 -20.10
N ASP A 2 -1.67 -48.22 -19.18
CA ASP A 2 -2.55 -47.07 -19.30
C ASP A 2 -2.54 -46.17 -18.06
N GLN A 3 -2.83 -44.88 -18.30
CA GLN A 3 -3.12 -43.86 -17.29
C GLN A 3 -4.57 -43.95 -16.80
N ALA A 4 -4.81 -43.65 -15.52
CA ALA A 4 -6.05 -43.00 -15.10
C ALA A 4 -5.90 -42.15 -13.81
N VAL A 5 -5.58 -40.88 -14.02
CA VAL A 5 -6.29 -39.70 -13.50
C VAL A 5 -6.49 -39.59 -11.97
N ILE A 6 -5.56 -38.88 -11.32
CA ILE A 6 -5.74 -38.29 -10.00
C ILE A 6 -6.34 -36.89 -10.18
N LYS A 7 -7.56 -36.69 -9.68
CA LYS A 7 -8.23 -35.40 -9.59
C LYS A 7 -8.02 -34.85 -8.17
N PRO A 8 -7.37 -33.69 -7.96
CA PRO A 8 -7.28 -33.13 -6.62
C PRO A 8 -8.50 -32.24 -6.35
N THR A 9 -9.35 -32.66 -5.42
CA THR A 9 -10.34 -31.79 -4.78
C THR A 9 -9.58 -30.93 -3.77
N ILE A 10 -9.51 -29.63 -4.04
CA ILE A 10 -8.85 -28.64 -3.19
C ILE A 10 -9.83 -28.25 -2.08
N ASP A 11 -9.68 -28.85 -0.90
CA ASP A 11 -10.28 -28.31 0.33
C ASP A 11 -9.32 -27.29 0.94
N ILE A 12 -9.63 -26.01 0.74
CA ILE A 12 -9.00 -24.90 1.47
C ILE A 12 -9.71 -24.80 2.82
N ILE A 13 -9.21 -25.52 3.83
CA ILE A 13 -9.57 -25.31 5.23
C ILE A 13 -8.35 -24.70 5.93
N VAL A 14 -8.31 -23.36 5.97
CA VAL A 14 -7.45 -22.62 6.90
C VAL A 14 -8.20 -22.53 8.22
N CYS A 15 -8.10 -23.58 9.03
CA CYS A 15 -8.40 -23.54 10.47
C CYS A 15 -7.13 -23.92 11.22
N ALA A 16 -6.29 -22.93 11.53
CA ALA A 16 -5.32 -23.08 12.61
C ALA A 16 -6.03 -22.75 13.93
N SER A 17 -6.68 -23.75 14.53
CA SER A 17 -6.99 -23.75 15.95
C SER A 17 -6.16 -24.87 16.58
N MET A 18 -5.05 -24.50 17.22
CA MET A 18 -4.31 -25.42 18.08
C MET A 18 -5.16 -25.67 19.33
N LYS A 19 -5.80 -26.85 19.41
CA LYS A 19 -6.23 -27.43 20.67
C LYS A 19 -5.10 -28.31 21.19
N ASN A 20 -4.52 -27.92 22.32
CA ASN A 20 -3.83 -28.88 23.19
C ASN A 20 -4.90 -29.73 23.87
N SER A 21 -4.72 -31.05 23.81
CA SER A 21 -5.49 -32.03 24.57
C SER A 21 -5.17 -31.88 26.06
N ASP A 22 -6.21 -31.90 26.90
CA ASP A 22 -6.27 -32.69 28.14
C ASP A 22 -7.73 -32.75 28.65
N ASP A 23 -8.23 -33.99 28.72
CA ASP A 23 -9.33 -34.63 29.45
C ASP A 23 -10.64 -33.94 29.91
N SER A 24 -11.72 -34.51 29.35
CA SER A 24 -12.92 -35.08 30.02
C SER A 24 -14.12 -34.20 30.45
N ILE A 25 -15.30 -34.80 30.22
CA ILE A 25 -16.65 -34.53 30.77
C ILE A 25 -17.59 -33.63 29.94
N THR A 26 -18.32 -34.32 29.05
CA THR A 26 -19.78 -34.25 28.76
C THR A 26 -20.53 -32.92 28.90
N LYS A 27 -20.94 -32.33 27.77
CA LYS A 27 -22.22 -31.58 27.60
C LYS A 27 -22.66 -31.59 26.12
N PRO A 28 -23.97 -31.56 25.84
CA PRO A 28 -24.51 -31.95 24.55
C PRO A 28 -24.33 -30.89 23.46
N SER A 29 -24.15 -31.41 22.25
CA SER A 29 -24.15 -30.75 20.94
C SER A 29 -24.88 -29.41 20.86
N SER A 30 -24.14 -28.31 20.89
CA SER A 30 -24.59 -27.05 20.30
C SER A 30 -24.51 -27.19 18.78
N CYS A 31 -25.66 -27.07 18.12
CA CYS A 31 -25.84 -26.94 16.68
C CYS A 31 -24.66 -26.19 16.06
N SER A 32 -23.89 -26.86 15.19
CA SER A 32 -22.80 -26.27 14.41
C SER A 32 -23.40 -25.31 13.39
N GLN A 33 -23.81 -24.13 13.86
CA GLN A 33 -24.19 -23.03 12.99
C GLN A 33 -22.91 -22.59 12.29
N SER A 34 -22.87 -22.82 10.98
CA SER A 34 -21.84 -22.24 10.14
C SER A 34 -21.80 -20.74 10.41
N PRO A 35 -20.61 -20.17 10.71
CA PRO A 35 -20.55 -18.76 11.08
C PRO A 35 -21.11 -17.93 9.91
N PRO A 36 -21.92 -16.90 10.21
CA PRO A 36 -22.62 -16.13 9.18
C PRO A 36 -21.63 -15.63 8.14
N PHE A 37 -22.00 -15.67 6.85
CA PHE A 37 -21.11 -15.37 5.71
C PHE A 37 -20.25 -14.10 5.92
N LEU A 38 -20.82 -13.10 6.58
CA LEU A 38 -20.19 -11.82 6.90
C LEU A 38 -18.94 -11.93 7.81
N THR A 39 -18.90 -12.92 8.70
CA THR A 39 -17.75 -13.18 9.58
C THR A 39 -16.56 -13.80 8.86
N LYS A 40 -16.78 -14.39 7.67
CA LYS A 40 -15.73 -14.96 6.82
C LYS A 40 -14.99 -13.89 6.02
N ILE A 41 -15.56 -12.69 5.88
CA ILE A 41 -14.93 -11.59 5.14
C ILE A 41 -13.79 -11.01 5.98
N HIS A 42 -12.57 -11.06 5.43
CA HIS A 42 -11.34 -10.58 6.04
C HIS A 42 -10.84 -9.29 5.36
N ALA A 43 -10.16 -8.41 6.08
CA ALA A 43 -9.58 -7.20 5.49
C ALA A 43 -8.62 -7.51 4.31
N GLY A 44 -8.04 -8.71 4.29
CA GLY A 44 -7.21 -9.18 3.18
C GLY A 44 -7.91 -9.20 1.80
N TYR A 45 -9.24 -9.24 1.70
CA TYR A 45 -9.91 -9.17 0.38
C TYR A 45 -9.67 -7.86 -0.36
N PHE A 46 -9.32 -6.77 0.34
CA PHE A 46 -8.92 -5.50 -0.28
C PHE A 46 -7.63 -5.59 -1.09
N PHE A 47 -6.86 -6.68 -1.01
CA PHE A 47 -5.76 -6.93 -1.95
C PHE A 47 -6.22 -6.97 -3.41
N ILE A 48 -7.48 -7.35 -3.66
CA ILE A 48 -8.06 -7.37 -5.00
C ILE A 48 -8.13 -5.94 -5.55
N SER A 49 -8.76 -5.02 -4.80
CA SER A 49 -8.84 -3.62 -5.21
C SER A 49 -7.48 -2.93 -5.23
N LEU A 50 -6.58 -3.29 -4.30
CA LEU A 50 -5.19 -2.83 -4.30
C LEU A 50 -4.47 -3.21 -5.60
N SER A 51 -4.65 -4.45 -6.06
CA SER A 51 -4.00 -4.95 -7.29
C SER A 51 -4.51 -4.23 -8.53
N PHE A 52 -5.83 -4.05 -8.66
CA PHE A 52 -6.41 -3.28 -9.76
C PHE A 52 -6.02 -1.80 -9.72
N GLY A 53 -5.95 -1.20 -8.51
CA GLY A 53 -5.48 0.17 -8.33
C GLY A 53 -4.01 0.36 -8.71
N ALA A 54 -3.14 -0.60 -8.36
CA ALA A 54 -1.73 -0.59 -8.78
C ALA A 54 -1.57 -0.72 -10.30
N GLN A 55 -2.35 -1.60 -10.93
CA GLN A 55 -2.37 -1.72 -12.40
C GLN A 55 -2.88 -0.44 -13.06
N ALA A 56 -3.95 0.17 -12.55
CA ALA A 56 -4.43 1.46 -13.04
C ALA A 56 -3.33 2.54 -12.93
N LEU A 57 -2.62 2.63 -11.81
CA LEU A 57 -1.51 3.57 -11.64
C LEU A 57 -0.37 3.34 -12.64
N LEU A 58 -0.05 2.07 -12.93
CA LEU A 58 0.96 1.70 -13.91
C LEU A 58 0.56 2.16 -15.33
N TRP A 59 -0.66 1.82 -15.76
CA TRP A 59 -1.18 2.21 -17.08
C TRP A 59 -1.31 3.73 -17.22
N LYS A 60 -1.68 4.43 -16.15
CA LYS A 60 -1.66 5.90 -16.09
C LYS A 60 -0.26 6.45 -16.33
N SER A 61 0.72 5.96 -15.58
CA SER A 61 2.12 6.39 -15.67
C SER A 61 2.71 6.13 -17.07
N LEU A 62 2.37 4.98 -17.67
CA LEU A 62 2.77 4.63 -19.03
C LEU A 62 2.15 5.57 -20.06
N SER A 63 0.84 5.85 -19.93
CA SER A 63 0.10 6.75 -20.82
C SER A 63 0.66 8.18 -20.78
N GLU A 64 0.98 8.68 -19.57
CA GLU A 64 1.58 10.01 -19.39
C GLU A 64 2.96 10.11 -20.06
N HIS A 65 3.81 9.08 -19.94
CA HIS A 65 5.14 9.08 -20.56
C HIS A 65 5.10 8.94 -22.09
N ASN A 66 4.19 8.13 -22.63
CA ASN A 66 4.08 7.89 -24.07
C ASN A 66 3.67 9.15 -24.85
N ASN A 67 2.95 10.07 -24.21
CA ASN A 67 2.57 11.36 -24.80
C ASN A 67 3.77 12.29 -25.03
N GLU A 68 4.88 12.12 -24.30
CA GLU A 68 6.11 12.92 -24.48
C GLU A 68 7.01 12.38 -25.61
N SER A 69 6.97 11.07 -25.88
CA SER A 69 7.81 10.38 -26.88
C SER A 69 7.07 10.13 -28.20
N GLN A 70 6.59 11.19 -28.86
CA GLN A 70 5.75 11.14 -30.07
C GLN A 70 6.42 10.60 -31.36
N THR A 71 7.21 9.53 -31.33
CA THR A 71 7.87 9.03 -32.56
C THR A 71 7.71 7.56 -32.90
N LEU A 72 7.19 6.67 -32.04
CA LEU A 72 7.22 5.22 -32.37
C LEU A 72 5.91 4.41 -32.32
N TRP A 73 4.79 4.88 -31.74
CA TRP A 73 3.64 3.96 -31.50
C TRP A 73 2.24 4.57 -31.66
N HIS A 74 1.91 5.11 -32.84
CA HIS A 74 0.59 5.71 -33.12
C HIS A 74 -0.62 4.77 -32.90
N GLY A 75 -0.44 3.45 -33.07
CA GLY A 75 -1.50 2.44 -32.83
C GLY A 75 -1.71 2.06 -31.36
N PHE A 76 -0.75 2.37 -30.48
CA PHE A 76 -0.78 2.00 -29.05
C PHE A 76 -1.28 3.15 -28.16
N ASN A 77 -1.80 4.25 -28.72
CA ASN A 77 -2.19 5.45 -27.95
C ASN A 77 -3.64 5.45 -27.44
N LEU A 78 -4.56 4.67 -28.04
CA LEU A 78 -5.95 4.58 -27.56
C LEU A 78 -6.16 3.50 -26.48
N MET A 79 -5.42 2.39 -26.57
CA MET A 79 -5.50 1.25 -25.64
C MET A 79 -5.16 1.61 -24.18
N PRO A 80 -4.10 2.40 -23.87
CA PRO A 80 -3.67 2.66 -22.50
C PRO A 80 -4.67 3.49 -21.70
N SER A 81 -5.31 4.49 -22.32
CA SER A 81 -6.22 5.42 -21.63
C SER A 81 -7.54 4.74 -21.23
N VAL A 82 -8.12 3.94 -22.13
CA VAL A 82 -9.36 3.20 -21.86
C VAL A 82 -9.10 2.07 -20.86
N ALA A 83 -7.99 1.32 -21.01
CA ALA A 83 -7.62 0.26 -20.08
C ALA A 83 -7.42 0.78 -18.65
N TYR A 84 -6.71 1.90 -18.52
CA TYR A 84 -6.53 2.60 -17.26
C TYR A 84 -7.87 2.97 -16.59
N LEU A 85 -8.79 3.62 -17.32
CA LEU A 85 -10.10 4.02 -16.78
C LEU A 85 -10.94 2.80 -16.37
N LEU A 86 -10.95 1.73 -17.17
CA LEU A 86 -11.67 0.50 -16.85
C LEU A 86 -11.12 -0.16 -15.58
N LEU A 87 -9.79 -0.28 -15.45
CA LEU A 87 -9.15 -0.84 -14.27
C LEU A 87 -9.43 0.01 -13.02
N TRP A 88 -9.41 1.33 -13.16
CA TRP A 88 -9.74 2.25 -12.07
C TRP A 88 -11.20 2.11 -11.63
N CYS A 89 -12.16 2.12 -12.57
CA CYS A 89 -13.57 1.92 -12.27
C CYS A 89 -13.84 0.57 -11.59
N LEU A 90 -13.18 -0.49 -12.07
CA LEU A 90 -13.29 -1.82 -11.47
C LEU A 90 -12.71 -1.85 -10.04
N ALA A 91 -11.56 -1.20 -9.81
CA ALA A 91 -10.98 -1.06 -8.48
C ALA A 91 -11.93 -0.33 -7.52
N VAL A 92 -12.52 0.78 -7.97
CA VAL A 92 -13.51 1.57 -7.20
C VAL A 92 -14.74 0.73 -6.87
N PHE A 93 -15.29 0.03 -7.85
CA PHE A 93 -16.47 -0.81 -7.67
C PHE A 93 -16.22 -1.92 -6.63
N ILE A 94 -15.11 -2.65 -6.76
CA ILE A 94 -14.74 -3.71 -5.82
C ILE A 94 -14.48 -3.15 -4.42
N ALA A 95 -13.71 -2.06 -4.30
CA ALA A 95 -13.42 -1.42 -3.02
C ALA A 95 -14.70 -0.92 -2.33
N THR A 96 -15.67 -0.41 -3.09
CA THR A 96 -16.96 0.05 -2.56
C THR A 96 -17.78 -1.11 -2.01
N ILE A 97 -17.88 -2.22 -2.76
CA ILE A 97 -18.58 -3.44 -2.29
C ILE A 97 -17.91 -4.00 -1.04
N LEU A 98 -16.58 -4.15 -1.05
CA LEU A 98 -15.84 -4.67 0.10
C LEU A 98 -16.00 -3.77 1.33
N SER A 99 -15.99 -2.45 1.15
CA SER A 99 -16.17 -1.50 2.25
C SER A 99 -17.59 -1.52 2.80
N PHE A 100 -18.60 -1.66 1.94
CA PHE A 100 -19.98 -1.84 2.38
C PHE A 100 -20.13 -3.13 3.21
N LEU A 101 -19.61 -4.24 2.72
CA LEU A 101 -19.65 -5.52 3.43
C LEU A 101 -18.86 -5.48 4.75
N TYR A 102 -17.71 -4.81 4.76
CA TYR A 102 -16.89 -4.68 5.96
C TYR A 102 -17.51 -3.72 6.98
N MET A 103 -18.15 -2.63 6.55
CA MET A 103 -18.94 -1.77 7.43
C MET A 103 -20.12 -2.52 8.05
N LEU A 104 -20.81 -3.34 7.27
CA LEU A 104 -21.86 -4.20 7.80
C LEU A 104 -21.29 -5.20 8.83
N LYS A 105 -20.07 -5.73 8.61
CA LYS A 105 -19.35 -6.56 9.58
C LYS A 105 -19.03 -5.80 10.86
N CYS A 106 -18.58 -4.54 10.76
CA CYS A 106 -18.32 -3.69 11.93
C CYS A 106 -19.57 -3.46 12.78
N ILE A 107 -20.73 -3.24 12.15
CA ILE A 107 -21.99 -2.97 12.86
C ILE A 107 -22.58 -4.25 13.46
N LEU A 108 -22.64 -5.35 12.69
CA LEU A 108 -23.32 -6.58 13.11
C LEU A 108 -22.43 -7.52 13.93
N HIS A 109 -21.12 -7.49 13.71
CA HIS A 109 -20.16 -8.45 14.27
C HIS A 109 -18.88 -7.75 14.77
N PHE A 110 -19.03 -6.68 15.55
CA PHE A 110 -17.92 -5.90 16.10
C PHE A 110 -16.88 -6.76 16.84
N HIS A 111 -17.33 -7.79 17.57
CA HIS A 111 -16.43 -8.72 18.27
C HIS A 111 -15.45 -9.40 17.31
N ALA A 112 -15.91 -9.86 16.15
CA ALA A 112 -15.07 -10.50 15.15
C ALA A 112 -14.02 -9.54 14.56
N VAL A 113 -14.36 -8.25 14.41
CA VAL A 113 -13.41 -7.21 13.96
C VAL A 113 -12.37 -6.93 15.04
N LYS A 114 -12.78 -6.88 16.31
CA LYS A 114 -11.86 -6.72 17.45
C LYS A 114 -10.89 -7.89 17.56
N ASP A 115 -11.36 -9.11 17.34
CA ASP A 115 -10.52 -10.32 17.34
C ASP A 115 -9.52 -10.27 16.18
N GLU A 116 -9.98 -9.90 14.98
CA GLU A 116 -9.12 -9.71 13.80
C GLU A 116 -8.04 -8.65 14.02
N PHE A 117 -8.39 -7.55 14.69
CA PHE A 117 -7.48 -6.46 15.04
C PHE A 117 -6.51 -6.78 16.18
N SER A 118 -6.89 -7.71 17.06
CA SER A 118 -6.03 -8.17 18.17
C SER A 118 -5.10 -9.29 17.72
N HIS A 119 -5.48 -10.02 16.67
CA HIS A 119 -4.69 -11.11 16.11
C HIS A 119 -3.38 -10.62 15.50
N HIS A 120 -2.27 -11.21 15.94
CA HIS A 120 -0.89 -10.87 15.55
C HIS A 120 -0.62 -10.84 14.04
N ILE A 121 -1.28 -11.73 13.26
CA ILE A 121 -1.18 -11.73 11.80
C ILE A 121 -2.31 -10.89 11.15
N GLY A 122 -3.46 -10.80 11.82
CA GLY A 122 -4.68 -10.19 11.28
C GLY A 122 -4.54 -8.68 11.11
N VAL A 123 -3.84 -8.02 12.04
CA VAL A 123 -3.58 -6.57 12.00
C VAL A 123 -2.86 -6.13 10.72
N ASN A 124 -1.98 -6.95 10.14
CA ASN A 124 -1.26 -6.60 8.91
C ASN A 124 -2.19 -6.44 7.71
N TYR A 125 -3.31 -7.17 7.69
CA TYR A 125 -4.31 -7.04 6.64
C TYR A 125 -5.16 -5.79 6.81
N MET A 126 -5.15 -5.12 7.97
CA MET A 126 -5.89 -3.86 8.17
C MET A 126 -5.28 -2.68 7.42
N TYR A 127 -4.06 -2.81 6.93
CA TYR A 127 -3.43 -1.81 6.09
C TYR A 127 -4.05 -1.77 4.68
N THR A 128 -4.50 -2.92 4.16
CA THR A 128 -4.89 -3.06 2.75
C THR A 128 -6.03 -2.13 2.30
N PRO A 129 -7.08 -1.84 3.09
CA PRO A 129 -8.13 -0.92 2.65
C PRO A 129 -7.57 0.49 2.43
N TRP A 130 -6.78 0.98 3.37
CA TRP A 130 -6.19 2.33 3.32
C TRP A 130 -5.22 2.48 2.16
N ILE A 131 -4.35 1.48 1.95
CA ILE A 131 -3.41 1.48 0.82
C ILE A 131 -4.19 1.43 -0.50
N SER A 132 -5.24 0.60 -0.59
CA SER A 132 -6.08 0.52 -1.78
C SER A 132 -6.71 1.87 -2.11
N TYR A 133 -7.27 2.56 -1.11
CA TYR A 133 -7.86 3.89 -1.32
C TYR A 133 -6.82 4.94 -1.73
N LEU A 134 -5.61 4.93 -1.15
CA LEU A 134 -4.53 5.81 -1.57
C LEU A 134 -4.10 5.56 -3.02
N LEU A 135 -3.92 4.30 -3.44
CA LEU A 135 -3.58 3.97 -4.83
C LEU A 135 -4.71 4.37 -5.79
N MET A 136 -5.97 4.19 -5.40
CA MET A 136 -7.12 4.63 -6.20
C MET A 136 -7.19 6.15 -6.34
N LEU A 137 -6.82 6.90 -5.30
CA LEU A 137 -6.73 8.35 -5.35
C LEU A 137 -5.57 8.80 -6.26
N GLN A 138 -4.40 8.19 -6.17
CA GLN A 138 -3.27 8.47 -7.08
C GLN A 138 -3.58 8.14 -8.54
N SER A 139 -4.22 6.99 -8.78
CA SER A 139 -4.65 6.57 -10.12
C SER A 139 -5.98 7.19 -10.54
N SER A 140 -6.50 8.19 -9.82
CA SER A 140 -7.72 8.86 -10.26
C SER A 140 -7.46 9.77 -11.48
N PRO A 141 -8.39 9.81 -12.46
CA PRO A 141 -8.31 10.74 -13.58
C PRO A 141 -8.72 12.13 -13.12
N SER A 142 -7.92 13.14 -13.51
CA SER A 142 -8.13 14.54 -13.12
C SER A 142 -9.50 15.10 -13.52
N SER A 143 -10.15 14.51 -14.53
CA SER A 143 -11.51 14.88 -14.96
C SER A 143 -12.60 14.46 -13.97
N ILE A 144 -12.40 13.37 -13.22
CA ILE A 144 -13.40 12.84 -12.27
C ILE A 144 -13.12 13.34 -10.87
N VAL A 145 -11.85 13.29 -10.45
CA VAL A 145 -11.41 13.71 -9.12
C VAL A 145 -10.46 14.89 -9.30
N PRO A 146 -10.96 16.14 -9.28
CA PRO A 146 -10.09 17.30 -9.34
C PRO A 146 -9.25 17.36 -8.07
N ARG A 147 -7.97 17.76 -8.22
CA ARG A 147 -7.03 17.95 -7.11
C ARG A 147 -7.43 19.17 -6.28
N THR A 148 -8.43 18.96 -5.42
CA THR A 148 -9.03 19.95 -4.53
C THR A 148 -8.57 19.71 -3.09
N ARG A 149 -8.87 20.63 -2.16
CA ARG A 149 -8.60 20.44 -0.73
C ARG A 149 -9.21 19.15 -0.15
N TYR A 150 -10.33 18.69 -0.72
CA TYR A 150 -10.96 17.44 -0.31
C TYR A 150 -10.09 16.23 -0.65
N TYR A 151 -9.46 16.21 -1.83
CA TYR A 151 -8.50 15.19 -2.23
C TYR A 151 -7.31 15.12 -1.26
N GLU A 152 -6.72 16.29 -0.95
CA GLU A 152 -5.59 16.38 -0.03
C GLU A 152 -5.96 15.87 1.36
N PHE A 153 -7.14 16.27 1.87
CA PHE A 153 -7.65 15.82 3.15
C PHE A 153 -7.85 14.30 3.20
N LEU A 154 -8.47 13.69 2.18
CA LEU A 154 -8.66 12.24 2.13
C LEU A 154 -7.33 11.48 2.13
N CYS A 155 -6.39 11.94 1.31
CA CYS A 155 -5.05 11.35 1.24
C CYS A 155 -4.31 11.42 2.58
N LEU A 156 -4.36 12.57 3.26
CA LEU A 156 -3.76 12.72 4.58
C LEU A 156 -4.48 11.88 5.63
N ALA A 157 -5.82 11.84 5.61
CA ALA A 157 -6.61 11.04 6.53
C ALA A 157 -6.26 9.54 6.42
N PHE A 158 -6.21 8.98 5.22
CA PHE A 158 -5.83 7.58 5.03
C PHE A 158 -4.38 7.31 5.40
N SER A 159 -3.46 8.23 5.08
CA SER A 159 -2.05 8.13 5.51
C SER A 159 -1.90 8.16 7.02
N PHE A 160 -2.71 8.97 7.70
CA PHE A 160 -2.73 9.04 9.16
C PHE A 160 -3.24 7.72 9.78
N VAL A 161 -4.23 7.07 9.17
CA VAL A 161 -4.67 5.74 9.64
C VAL A 161 -3.56 4.69 9.49
N ILE A 162 -2.78 4.73 8.40
CA ILE A 162 -1.59 3.86 8.23
C ILE A 162 -0.59 4.10 9.35
N PHE A 163 -0.31 5.37 9.68
CA PHE A 163 0.58 5.73 10.80
C PHE A 163 0.05 5.20 12.15
N LEU A 164 -1.26 5.29 12.42
CA LEU A 164 -1.85 4.71 13.64
C LEU A 164 -1.72 3.18 13.69
N LEU A 165 -1.88 2.52 12.53
CA LEU A 165 -1.67 1.08 12.44
C LEU A 165 -0.22 0.71 12.74
N ASP A 166 0.75 1.51 12.30
CA ASP A 166 2.16 1.31 12.62
C ASP A 166 2.45 1.46 14.11
N VAL A 167 1.92 2.49 14.75
CA VAL A 167 2.06 2.67 16.21
C VAL A 167 1.55 1.44 16.94
N LYS A 168 0.42 0.88 16.49
CA LYS A 168 -0.12 -0.37 17.05
C LYS A 168 0.77 -1.57 16.74
N LEU A 169 1.19 -1.76 15.49
CA LEU A 169 1.99 -2.91 15.06
C LEU A 169 3.32 -2.94 15.83
N PHE A 170 4.02 -1.82 15.86
CA PHE A 170 5.27 -1.69 16.60
C PHE A 170 5.06 -1.76 18.11
N GLY A 171 3.99 -1.17 18.64
CA GLY A 171 3.63 -1.30 20.06
C GLY A 171 3.42 -2.76 20.48
N GLN A 172 2.74 -3.55 19.65
CA GLN A 172 2.58 -4.98 19.86
C GLN A 172 3.93 -5.71 19.79
N TRP A 173 4.80 -5.35 18.86
CA TRP A 173 6.11 -5.99 18.73
C TRP A 173 7.05 -5.68 19.90
N PHE A 174 7.04 -4.45 20.43
CA PHE A 174 7.88 -4.08 21.57
C PHE A 174 7.39 -4.67 22.90
N THR A 175 6.07 -4.86 23.05
CA THR A 175 5.47 -5.34 24.31
C THR A 175 5.45 -6.87 24.40
N THR A 176 5.54 -7.58 23.27
CA THR A 176 5.44 -9.05 23.25
C THR A 176 6.82 -9.72 23.42
N GLU A 177 6.91 -10.74 24.29
CA GLU A 177 8.17 -11.36 24.78
C GLU A 177 9.16 -11.91 23.73
N LYS A 178 10.39 -12.15 24.20
CA LYS A 178 11.70 -12.41 23.53
C LYS A 178 11.76 -13.47 22.40
N ARG A 179 10.69 -14.19 22.05
CA ARG A 179 10.65 -15.14 20.91
C ARG A 179 9.72 -14.73 19.76
N PHE A 180 9.10 -13.55 19.83
CA PHE A 180 8.06 -13.14 18.89
C PHE A 180 8.59 -12.82 17.48
N LEU A 181 9.79 -12.24 17.33
CA LEU A 181 10.34 -11.89 16.00
C LEU A 181 10.50 -13.11 15.08
N SER A 182 10.91 -14.26 15.61
CA SER A 182 11.04 -15.51 14.84
C SER A 182 9.69 -16.12 14.46
N VAL A 183 8.66 -15.94 15.30
CA VAL A 183 7.31 -16.49 15.06
C VAL A 183 6.50 -15.56 14.16
N VAL A 184 6.67 -14.24 14.28
CA VAL A 184 5.84 -13.18 13.68
C VAL A 184 6.44 -12.51 12.46
N ALA A 185 7.71 -12.76 12.13
CA ALA A 185 8.26 -12.40 10.83
C ALA A 185 7.50 -13.17 9.73
N ASN A 186 6.45 -12.57 9.21
CA ASN A 186 5.59 -13.07 8.14
C ASN A 186 5.79 -12.17 6.91
N PRO A 187 5.91 -12.71 5.68
CA PRO A 187 5.97 -11.89 4.47
C PRO A 187 4.83 -10.86 4.35
N VAL A 188 3.67 -11.11 4.96
CA VAL A 188 2.54 -10.16 5.01
C VAL A 188 2.88 -8.87 5.79
N ASN A 189 3.88 -8.85 6.67
CA ASN A 189 4.33 -7.62 7.34
C ASN A 189 4.88 -6.58 6.33
N LEU A 190 5.32 -7.02 5.14
CA LEU A 190 5.74 -6.11 4.06
C LEU A 190 4.59 -5.21 3.56
N VAL A 191 3.34 -5.51 3.90
CA VAL A 191 2.19 -4.64 3.61
C VAL A 191 2.27 -3.32 4.37
N SER A 192 2.70 -3.34 5.64
CA SER A 192 2.93 -2.11 6.42
C SER A 192 4.01 -1.25 5.76
N VAL A 193 5.12 -1.88 5.33
CA VAL A 193 6.18 -1.21 4.56
C VAL A 193 5.62 -0.55 3.31
N ILE A 194 4.86 -1.28 2.49
CA ILE A 194 4.23 -0.75 1.28
C ILE A 194 3.30 0.42 1.62
N GLY A 195 2.52 0.31 2.70
CA GLY A 195 1.64 1.39 3.13
C GLY A 195 2.38 2.67 3.48
N ASN A 196 3.52 2.56 4.16
CA ASN A 196 4.36 3.71 4.49
C ASN A 196 4.96 4.37 3.25
N LEU A 197 5.41 3.56 2.29
CA LEU A 197 5.99 4.07 1.04
C LEU A 197 4.92 4.74 0.16
N VAL A 198 3.71 4.17 0.10
CA VAL A 198 2.57 4.80 -0.59
C VAL A 198 2.18 6.12 0.09
N ALA A 199 2.06 6.13 1.43
CA ALA A 199 1.77 7.34 2.19
C ALA A 199 2.82 8.43 1.96
N ALA A 200 4.11 8.07 1.93
CA ALA A 200 5.20 9.01 1.62
C ALA A 200 5.09 9.59 0.21
N GLN A 201 4.78 8.75 -0.79
CA GLN A 201 4.59 9.20 -2.16
C GLN A 201 3.43 10.20 -2.26
N VAL A 202 2.28 9.88 -1.66
CA VAL A 202 1.09 10.76 -1.65
C VAL A 202 1.37 12.07 -0.90
N ALA A 203 2.01 12.00 0.27
CA ALA A 203 2.35 13.19 1.06
C ALA A 203 3.25 14.15 0.27
N THR A 204 4.19 13.62 -0.50
CA THR A 204 5.05 14.40 -1.40
C THR A 204 4.23 15.09 -2.49
N GLU A 205 3.25 14.40 -3.07
CA GLU A 205 2.39 14.98 -4.12
C GLU A 205 1.49 16.12 -3.61
N ILE A 206 1.15 16.12 -2.31
CA ILE A 206 0.40 17.18 -1.63
C ILE A 206 1.33 18.32 -1.16
N GLY A 207 2.62 18.06 -1.03
CA GLY A 207 3.63 19.03 -0.56
C GLY A 207 3.93 18.96 0.95
N TRP A 208 3.55 17.88 1.62
CA TRP A 208 3.86 17.63 3.04
C TRP A 208 5.20 16.91 3.19
N ASN A 209 6.29 17.64 2.96
CA ASN A 209 7.64 17.06 2.79
C ASN A 209 8.16 16.36 4.03
N GLU A 210 8.02 16.99 5.20
CA GLU A 210 8.50 16.41 6.47
C GLU A 210 7.78 15.10 6.79
N PHE A 211 6.46 15.07 6.57
CA PHE A 211 5.67 13.87 6.75
C PHE A 211 6.04 12.79 5.73
N ALA A 212 6.29 13.17 4.48
CA ALA A 212 6.73 12.25 3.43
C ALA A 212 8.07 11.59 3.77
N ILE A 213 9.07 12.37 4.17
CA ILE A 213 10.40 11.87 4.54
C ILE A 213 10.28 10.98 5.78
N SER A 214 9.50 11.38 6.78
CA SER A 214 9.26 10.57 7.99
C SER A 214 8.66 9.20 7.65
N MET A 215 7.57 9.17 6.86
CA MET A 215 6.92 7.91 6.45
C MET A 215 7.83 7.05 5.58
N PHE A 216 8.61 7.67 4.68
CA PHE A 216 9.59 6.96 3.86
C PHE A 216 10.68 6.30 4.71
N SER A 217 11.28 7.06 5.63
CA SER A 217 12.31 6.56 6.55
C SER A 217 11.77 5.43 7.44
N LEU A 218 10.56 5.58 7.99
CA LEU A 218 9.91 4.54 8.78
C LEU A 218 9.70 3.26 7.96
N GLY A 219 9.19 3.38 6.73
CA GLY A 219 9.02 2.27 5.81
C GLY A 219 10.34 1.58 5.46
N MET A 220 11.41 2.33 5.20
CA MET A 220 12.72 1.78 4.84
C MET A 220 13.42 1.06 6.00
N VAL A 221 13.38 1.61 7.21
CA VAL A 221 13.91 0.93 8.40
C VAL A 221 13.14 -0.36 8.65
N HIS A 222 11.80 -0.31 8.58
CA HIS A 222 10.96 -1.48 8.73
C HIS A 222 11.25 -2.53 7.64
N TYR A 223 11.44 -2.10 6.39
CA TYR A 223 11.83 -2.97 5.29
C TYR A 223 13.14 -3.71 5.54
N LEU A 224 14.20 -3.01 5.98
CA LEU A 224 15.50 -3.62 6.23
C LEU A 224 15.42 -4.68 7.34
N VAL A 225 14.71 -4.39 8.43
CA VAL A 225 14.51 -5.35 9.53
C VAL A 225 13.75 -6.58 9.04
N LEU A 226 12.64 -6.40 8.30
CA LEU A 226 11.88 -7.51 7.74
C LEU A 226 12.67 -8.31 6.72
N PHE A 227 13.42 -7.64 5.86
CA PHE A 227 14.23 -8.29 4.84
C PHE A 227 15.26 -9.23 5.47
N VAL A 228 16.04 -8.73 6.45
CA VAL A 228 17.05 -9.54 7.14
C VAL A 228 16.42 -10.71 7.89
N THR A 229 15.37 -10.44 8.68
CA THR A 229 14.72 -11.46 9.51
C THR A 229 14.05 -12.56 8.68
N LEU A 230 13.34 -12.18 7.62
CA LEU A 230 12.66 -13.15 6.77
C LEU A 230 13.66 -13.92 5.89
N TYR A 231 14.73 -13.28 5.39
CA TYR A 231 15.78 -13.96 4.63
C TYR A 231 16.46 -15.04 5.47
N GLN A 232 16.85 -14.72 6.71
CA GLN A 232 17.40 -15.70 7.65
C GLN A 232 16.43 -16.85 7.95
N ARG A 233 15.14 -16.55 8.07
CA ARG A 233 14.09 -17.55 8.31
C ARG A 233 13.86 -18.48 7.11
N LEU A 234 14.03 -17.99 5.87
CA LEU A 234 13.94 -18.80 4.65
C LEU A 234 15.12 -19.76 4.50
N THR A 235 16.32 -19.35 4.93
CA THR A 235 17.52 -20.20 4.93
C THR A 235 17.47 -21.27 6.02
N SER A 236 16.87 -20.95 7.17
CA SER A 236 16.52 -21.95 8.19
C SER A 236 15.40 -22.85 7.64
N ASN A 237 15.39 -24.14 7.97
CA ASN A 237 14.44 -25.14 7.45
C ASN A 237 12.96 -24.92 7.88
N ASN A 238 12.61 -23.72 8.36
CA ASN A 238 11.31 -23.28 8.85
C ASN A 238 10.56 -22.48 7.78
N GLN A 239 10.30 -23.13 6.64
CA GLN A 239 9.55 -22.53 5.54
C GLN A 239 8.14 -22.13 5.98
N PHE A 240 7.64 -21.04 5.39
CA PHE A 240 6.28 -20.59 5.66
C PHE A 240 5.23 -21.60 5.19
N PRO A 241 4.08 -21.69 5.88
CA PRO A 241 2.98 -22.54 5.44
C PRO A 241 2.57 -22.20 3.99
N ILE A 242 2.15 -23.22 3.23
CA ILE A 242 1.87 -23.14 1.79
C ILE A 242 0.88 -21.98 1.46
N VAL A 243 -0.05 -21.70 2.38
CA VAL A 243 -1.05 -20.63 2.26
C VAL A 243 -0.44 -19.22 2.15
N LEU A 244 0.75 -19.00 2.72
CA LEU A 244 1.44 -17.70 2.71
C LEU A 244 2.42 -17.54 1.54
N ARG A 245 2.60 -18.59 0.71
CA ARG A 245 3.52 -18.54 -0.45
C ARG A 245 3.21 -17.40 -1.43
N PRO A 246 1.95 -17.02 -1.71
CA PRO A 246 1.65 -15.85 -2.54
C PRO A 246 2.19 -14.53 -1.95
N ALA A 247 2.34 -14.42 -0.63
CA ALA A 247 2.84 -13.20 -0.01
C ALA A 247 4.32 -12.94 -0.32
N TYR A 248 5.07 -13.91 -0.85
CA TYR A 248 6.44 -13.68 -1.30
C TYR A 248 6.55 -12.66 -2.45
N PHE A 249 5.47 -12.43 -3.22
CA PHE A 249 5.48 -11.35 -4.21
C PHE A 249 5.68 -9.97 -3.58
N LEU A 250 5.38 -9.80 -2.30
CA LEU A 250 5.59 -8.54 -1.58
C LEU A 250 7.08 -8.15 -1.48
N TYR A 251 8.01 -9.11 -1.60
CA TYR A 251 9.45 -8.82 -1.66
C TYR A 251 9.86 -8.01 -2.89
N PHE A 252 9.13 -8.17 -4.00
CA PHE A 252 9.33 -7.37 -5.20
C PHE A 252 8.54 -6.07 -5.14
N ALA A 253 7.36 -6.09 -4.53
CA ALA A 253 6.50 -4.92 -4.42
C ALA A 253 7.12 -3.82 -3.55
N ALA A 254 7.68 -4.15 -2.39
CA ALA A 254 8.26 -3.17 -1.47
C ALA A 254 9.40 -2.32 -2.10
N PRO A 255 10.46 -2.89 -2.69
CA PRO A 255 11.51 -2.09 -3.33
C PRO A 255 11.01 -1.30 -4.55
N SER A 256 10.02 -1.83 -5.28
CA SER A 256 9.38 -1.11 -6.39
C SER A 256 8.66 0.15 -5.90
N MET A 257 7.88 0.04 -4.83
CA MET A 257 7.21 1.18 -4.20
C MET A 257 8.20 2.16 -3.56
N ALA A 258 9.31 1.66 -3.00
CA ALA A 258 10.36 2.51 -2.45
C ALA A 258 11.01 3.38 -3.53
N SER A 259 11.26 2.81 -4.71
CA SER A 259 11.77 3.54 -5.88
C SER A 259 10.78 4.63 -6.34
N LEU A 260 9.48 4.32 -6.41
CA LEU A 260 8.45 5.28 -6.76
C LEU A 260 8.36 6.44 -5.75
N ALA A 261 8.34 6.12 -4.45
CA ALA A 261 8.33 7.12 -3.38
C ALA A 261 9.58 8.00 -3.42
N TRP A 262 10.77 7.41 -3.58
CA TRP A 262 12.02 8.15 -3.67
C TRP A 262 12.09 9.05 -4.90
N LYS A 263 11.59 8.58 -6.06
CA LYS A 263 11.45 9.39 -7.27
C LYS A 263 10.58 10.62 -7.03
N SER A 264 9.47 10.45 -6.31
CA SER A 264 8.58 11.56 -5.95
C SER A 264 9.31 12.58 -5.07
N ILE A 265 9.94 12.13 -3.98
CA ILE A 265 10.66 12.99 -3.01
C ILE A 265 11.80 13.74 -3.69
N SER A 266 12.63 13.04 -4.47
CA SER A 266 13.77 13.63 -5.19
C SER A 266 13.31 14.63 -6.26
N GLY A 267 12.23 14.30 -6.97
CA GLY A 267 11.65 15.19 -7.98
C GLY A 267 11.13 16.49 -7.37
N LEU A 268 10.53 16.43 -6.19
CA LEU A 268 10.07 17.62 -5.48
C LEU A 268 11.25 18.50 -5.04
N GLN A 269 12.30 17.89 -4.47
CA GLN A 269 13.49 18.63 -4.05
C GLN A 269 14.14 19.36 -5.24
N ALA A 270 14.24 18.69 -6.40
CA ALA A 270 14.76 19.30 -7.62
C ALA A 270 13.91 20.50 -8.08
N ARG A 271 12.57 20.42 -7.98
CA ARG A 271 11.67 21.55 -8.30
C ARG A 271 11.89 22.72 -7.34
N THR A 272 11.96 22.47 -6.04
CA THR A 272 12.20 23.52 -5.03
C THR A 272 13.53 24.24 -5.24
N VAL A 273 14.60 23.50 -5.53
CA VAL A 273 15.92 24.10 -5.86
C VAL A 273 15.82 24.98 -7.10
N GLN A 274 15.15 24.50 -8.15
CA GLN A 274 14.99 25.24 -9.40
C GLN A 274 14.14 26.50 -9.23
N GLU A 275 13.09 26.46 -8.42
CA GLU A 275 12.27 27.63 -8.08
C GLU A 275 13.06 28.67 -7.28
N ASN A 276 13.84 28.22 -6.29
CA ASN A 276 14.71 29.11 -5.52
C ASN A 276 15.76 29.77 -6.41
N TYR A 277 16.40 29.02 -7.32
CA TYR A 277 17.32 29.58 -8.29
C TYR A 277 16.66 30.61 -9.21
N LYS A 278 15.46 30.31 -9.75
CA LYS A 278 14.68 31.27 -10.56
C LYS A 278 14.35 32.54 -9.79
N LYS A 279 13.99 32.41 -8.51
CA LYS A 279 13.67 33.53 -7.62
C LYS A 279 14.90 34.41 -7.37
N ILE A 280 16.04 33.80 -7.06
CA ILE A 280 17.34 34.49 -6.89
C ILE A 280 17.75 35.21 -8.17
N LYS A 281 17.65 34.55 -9.32
CA LYS A 281 17.97 35.16 -10.63
C LYS A 281 17.08 36.36 -10.91
N ARG A 282 15.78 36.28 -10.59
CA ARG A 282 14.84 37.40 -10.72
C ARG A 282 15.24 38.57 -9.80
N TYR A 283 15.53 38.31 -8.53
CA TYR A 283 16.02 39.35 -7.61
C TYR A 283 17.32 40.00 -8.10
N MET A 284 18.27 39.24 -8.64
CA MET A 284 19.50 39.80 -9.21
C MET A 284 19.22 40.72 -10.42
N VAL A 285 18.33 40.30 -11.32
CA VAL A 285 17.92 41.12 -12.48
C VAL A 285 17.20 42.39 -12.02
N ASP A 286 16.25 42.28 -11.09
CA ASP A 286 15.53 43.42 -10.52
C ASP A 286 16.46 44.39 -9.77
N LEU A 287 17.55 43.89 -9.17
CA LEU A 287 18.59 44.70 -8.53
C LEU A 287 19.53 45.38 -9.55
N LEU A 288 19.74 44.77 -10.73
CA LEU A 288 20.60 45.30 -11.80
C LEU A 288 19.86 46.32 -12.70
N ILE A 289 18.54 46.23 -12.84
CA ILE A 289 17.71 47.17 -13.61
C ILE A 289 17.85 48.65 -13.17
N PRO A 290 17.89 49.01 -11.86
CA PRO A 290 18.12 50.40 -11.44
C PRO A 290 19.56 50.87 -11.68
N PHE A 291 20.50 49.98 -11.99
CA PHE A 291 21.90 50.28 -12.34
C PHE A 291 22.13 50.30 -13.86
N ASN A 292 21.13 50.71 -14.65
CA ASN A 292 21.30 51.00 -16.08
C ASN A 292 22.18 52.26 -16.29
N ILE A 293 23.45 52.16 -15.87
CA ILE A 293 24.51 53.11 -16.12
C ILE A 293 24.82 52.99 -17.62
N PRO A 294 24.70 54.07 -18.41
CA PRO A 294 25.08 54.02 -19.81
C PRO A 294 26.57 53.74 -19.90
N TRP A 295 26.94 52.57 -20.42
CA TRP A 295 28.32 52.20 -20.73
C TRP A 295 29.00 53.14 -21.74
N SER A 296 28.30 54.15 -22.27
CA SER A 296 28.81 55.22 -23.12
C SER A 296 29.40 56.42 -22.38
N SER A 297 29.50 56.39 -21.04
CA SER A 297 29.99 57.51 -20.22
C SER A 297 31.34 57.23 -19.53
N LEU A 298 32.02 56.13 -19.90
CA LEU A 298 33.29 55.68 -19.30
C LEU A 298 34.43 55.46 -20.32
N CYS A 299 34.32 55.99 -21.54
CA CYS A 299 35.42 56.13 -22.49
C CYS A 299 35.47 57.57 -23.01
#